data_AF-A0A7K3ZYA6-F1
#
_entry.id   AF-A0A7K3ZYA6-F1
#
_cell.length_a   1.000
_cell.length_b   1.000
_cell.length_c   1.000
_cell.angle_alpha   90.00
_cell.angle_beta   90.00
_cell.angle_gamma   90.00
#
_symmetry.space_group_name_H-M   'P 1'
#
loop_
_entity.id
_entity.type
_entity.pdbx_description
1 polymer ?
#
loop_
_entity_poly.entity_id
_entity_poly.type
_entity_poly.pdbx_seq_one_letter_code
_entity_poly.pdbx_strand_id
1 'polypeptide(L)'
;MRININNQAKVGLATVVCLLSQGYIFTYILKVEPHPLISFIPLLPYIAYIYARGARTWQYNKPMYWIAAILAITILDIIPYIPGRV
;
A
#
# COMPACT_ATOMS: atom_id res chain seq x y z
N MET A 1 12.39 17.56 19.12
CA MET A 1 12.61 16.09 19.07
C MET A 1 12.35 15.63 17.63
N ARG A 2 13.39 15.36 16.82
CA ARG A 2 13.18 14.83 15.45
C ARG A 2 12.87 13.33 15.58
N ILE A 3 11.64 12.94 15.28
CA ILE A 3 11.25 11.53 15.23
C ILE A 3 11.99 10.92 14.02
N ASN A 4 13.07 10.21 14.28
CA ASN A 4 13.83 9.54 13.24
C ASN A 4 13.18 8.18 12.95
N ILE A 5 12.15 8.19 12.12
CA ILE A 5 11.37 6.99 11.79
C ILE A 5 12.25 6.02 10.99
N ASN A 6 12.42 4.79 11.48
CA ASN A 6 13.11 3.72 10.75
C ASN A 6 12.39 3.48 9.40
N ASN A 7 13.14 3.11 8.36
CA ASN A 7 12.61 2.80 7.03
C ASN A 7 11.48 1.76 7.09
N GLN A 8 11.56 0.80 8.02
CA GLN A 8 10.45 -0.12 8.32
C GLN A 8 9.13 0.59 8.59
N ALA A 9 9.17 1.48 9.57
CA ALA A 9 8.01 2.20 10.05
C ALA A 9 7.53 3.20 9.01
N LYS A 10 8.42 3.78 8.18
CA LYS A 10 8.02 4.62 7.04
C LYS A 10 7.20 3.86 6.00
N VAL A 11 7.70 2.72 5.55
CA VAL A 11 6.99 1.90 4.55
C VAL A 11 5.71 1.33 5.14
N GLY A 12 5.75 0.83 6.38
CA GLY A 12 4.57 0.31 7.05
C GLY A 12 3.48 1.36 7.28
N LEU A 13 3.86 2.59 7.66
CA LEU A 13 2.91 3.68 7.83
C LEU A 13 2.28 4.10 6.50
N ALA A 14 3.05 4.13 5.40
CA ALA A 14 2.51 4.37 4.07
C ALA A 14 1.51 3.28 3.65
N THR A 15 1.80 2.00 3.94
CA THR A 15 0.87 0.88 3.71
C THR A 15 -0.44 1.07 4.47
N VAL A 16 -0.36 1.37 5.77
CA VAL A 16 -1.56 1.58 6.60
C VAL A 16 -2.40 2.73 6.05
N VAL A 17 -1.78 3.85 5.67
CA VAL A 17 -2.49 4.98 5.06
C VAL A 17 -3.18 4.57 3.76
N CYS A 18 -2.51 3.76 2.91
CA CYS A 18 -3.11 3.27 1.66
C CYS A 18 -4.31 2.35 1.91
N LEU A 19 -4.18 1.40 2.85
CA LEU A 19 -5.28 0.47 3.20
C LEU A 19 -6.50 1.21 3.74
N LEU A 20 -6.28 2.19 4.63
CA LEU A 20 -7.37 3.01 5.18
C LEU A 20 -8.02 3.88 4.08
N SER A 21 -7.19 4.49 3.22
CA SER A 21 -7.69 5.31 2.11
C SER A 21 -8.48 4.47 1.10
N GLN A 22 -8.00 3.28 0.76
CA GLN A 22 -8.67 2.34 -0.13
C GLN A 22 -10.01 1.90 0.45
N GLY A 23 -10.06 1.52 1.73
CA GLY A 23 -11.31 1.20 2.43
C GLY A 23 -12.30 2.37 2.45
N TYR A 24 -11.82 3.58 2.68
CA TYR A 24 -12.65 4.79 2.62
C TYR A 24 -13.20 5.05 1.22
N ILE A 25 -12.36 4.97 0.18
CA ILE A 25 -12.75 5.18 -1.21
C ILE A 25 -13.80 4.15 -1.63
N PHE A 26 -13.58 2.87 -1.35
CA PHE A 26 -14.54 1.83 -1.69
C PHE A 26 -15.88 2.00 -0.97
N THR A 27 -15.86 2.28 0.33
CA THR A 27 -17.09 2.40 1.13
C THR A 27 -17.88 3.67 0.82
N TYR A 28 -17.21 4.83 0.80
CA TYR A 28 -17.88 6.14 0.81
C TYR A 28 -17.93 6.83 -0.56
N ILE A 29 -16.94 6.58 -1.43
CA ILE A 29 -16.88 7.24 -2.74
C ILE A 29 -17.49 6.35 -3.82
N LEU A 30 -17.00 5.11 -3.92
CA LEU A 30 -17.42 4.16 -4.94
C LEU A 30 -18.66 3.35 -4.52
N LYS A 31 -18.95 3.26 -3.22
CA LYS A 31 -20.09 2.51 -2.65
C LYS A 31 -20.12 1.05 -3.10
N VAL A 32 -18.94 0.43 -3.16
CA VAL A 32 -18.75 -0.97 -3.53
C VAL A 32 -18.14 -1.74 -2.37
N GLU A 33 -18.49 -3.01 -2.27
CA GLU A 33 -17.87 -3.97 -1.36
C GLU A 33 -16.90 -4.85 -2.16
N PRO A 34 -15.63 -4.44 -2.32
CA PRO A 34 -14.66 -5.25 -3.02
C PRO A 34 -14.36 -6.51 -2.22
N HIS A 35 -13.97 -7.58 -2.92
CA HIS A 35 -13.56 -8.81 -2.27
C HIS A 35 -12.45 -8.53 -1.24
N PRO A 36 -12.50 -9.09 -0.02
CA PRO A 36 -11.55 -8.78 1.05
C PRO A 36 -10.08 -8.88 0.62
N LEU A 37 -9.75 -9.87 -0.23
CA LEU A 37 -8.40 -10.03 -0.78
C LEU A 37 -7.89 -8.79 -1.52
N ILE A 38 -8.76 -8.09 -2.27
CA ILE A 38 -8.38 -6.88 -3.02
C ILE A 38 -8.00 -5.77 -2.06
N SER A 39 -8.74 -5.65 -0.95
CA SER A 39 -8.43 -4.70 0.12
C SER A 39 -7.11 -4.98 0.84
N PHE A 40 -6.52 -6.18 0.71
CA PHE A 40 -5.24 -6.55 1.30
C PHE A 40 -4.06 -6.50 0.32
N ILE A 41 -4.26 -6.29 -0.98
CA ILE A 41 -3.18 -6.29 -1.97
C ILE A 41 -2.08 -5.26 -1.65
N PRO A 42 -2.37 -4.02 -1.19
CA PRO A 42 -1.33 -3.05 -0.83
C PRO A 42 -0.44 -3.50 0.34
N LEU A 43 -0.85 -4.53 1.09
CA LEU A 43 -0.05 -5.15 2.15
C LEU A 43 1.07 -6.04 1.57
N LEU A 44 0.87 -6.64 0.39
CA LEU A 44 1.82 -7.57 -0.21
C LEU A 44 3.21 -6.95 -0.45
N PRO A 45 3.33 -5.73 -1.03
CA PRO A 45 4.61 -5.06 -1.16
C PRO A 45 5.30 -4.79 0.18
N TYR A 46 4.53 -4.54 1.24
CA TYR A 46 5.10 -4.32 2.57
C TYR A 46 5.66 -5.61 3.17
N ILE A 47 4.95 -6.73 3.01
CA ILE A 47 5.45 -8.05 3.40
C ILE A 47 6.72 -8.36 2.60
N ALA A 48 6.69 -8.18 1.28
CA ALA A 48 7.86 -8.36 0.43
C ALA A 48 9.04 -7.48 0.85
N TYR A 49 8.80 -6.23 1.24
CA TYR A 49 9.81 -5.33 1.78
C TYR A 49 10.44 -5.84 3.09
N ILE A 50 9.65 -6.42 3.99
CA ILE A 50 10.17 -7.00 5.24
C ILE A 50 11.12 -8.15 4.92
N TYR A 51 10.70 -9.09 4.06
CA TYR A 51 11.54 -10.23 3.67
C TYR A 51 12.80 -9.79 2.95
N ALA A 52 12.67 -8.85 2.01
CA ALA A 52 13.76 -8.49 1.15
C ALA A 52 14.76 -7.53 1.80
N ARG A 53 14.41 -6.86 2.90
CA ARG A 53 15.39 -6.16 3.75
C ARG A 53 16.38 -7.09 4.44
N GLY A 54 16.05 -8.38 4.57
CA GLY A 54 17.03 -9.39 5.00
C GLY A 54 18.09 -9.70 3.94
N ALA A 55 17.85 -9.34 2.68
CA ALA A 55 18.76 -9.59 1.56
C ALA A 55 19.74 -8.42 1.34
N ARG A 56 20.99 -8.74 1.01
CA ARG A 56 22.14 -7.81 0.88
C ARG A 56 22.15 -6.94 -0.40
N THR A 57 21.01 -6.71 -1.04
CA THR A 57 20.91 -6.08 -2.35
C THR A 57 20.45 -4.60 -2.23
N TRP A 58 21.21 -3.68 -2.85
CA TRP A 58 21.15 -2.22 -2.64
C TRP A 58 19.78 -1.57 -2.92
N GLN A 59 18.97 -2.13 -3.83
CA GLN A 59 17.63 -1.63 -4.18
C GLN A 59 16.59 -1.83 -3.06
N TYR A 60 16.77 -2.85 -2.22
CA TYR A 60 15.84 -3.20 -1.15
C TYR A 60 15.91 -2.27 0.07
N ASN A 61 16.98 -1.48 0.16
CA ASN A 61 17.19 -0.53 1.25
C ASN A 61 16.63 0.87 1.00
N LYS A 62 16.04 1.13 -0.17
CA LYS A 62 15.45 2.44 -0.49
C LYS A 62 13.93 2.43 -0.21
N PRO A 63 13.46 2.98 0.93
CA PRO A 63 12.04 2.90 1.32
C PRO A 63 11.10 3.57 0.31
N MET A 64 11.56 4.61 -0.40
CA MET A 64 10.75 5.30 -1.40
C MET A 64 10.26 4.39 -2.54
N TYR A 65 11.05 3.42 -3.01
CA TYR A 65 10.61 2.52 -4.09
C TYR A 65 9.47 1.61 -3.63
N TRP A 66 9.54 1.14 -2.38
CA TRP A 66 8.49 0.31 -1.78
C TRP A 66 7.21 1.12 -1.56
N ILE A 67 7.33 2.36 -1.10
CA ILE A 67 6.19 3.27 -0.98
C ILE A 67 5.55 3.55 -2.35
N ALA A 68 6.36 3.80 -3.38
CA ALA A 68 5.85 3.99 -4.73
C ALA A 68 5.13 2.75 -5.27
N ALA A 69 5.66 1.54 -5.00
CA ALA A 69 5.01 0.29 -5.38
C ALA A 69 3.66 0.10 -4.67
N ILE A 70 3.59 0.38 -3.36
CA ILE A 70 2.34 0.33 -2.58
C ILE A 70 1.32 1.29 -3.18
N LEU A 71 1.71 2.53 -3.47
CA LEU A 71 0.83 3.55 -4.07
C LEU A 71 0.33 3.12 -5.45
N ALA A 72 1.22 2.61 -6.30
CA ALA A 72 0.86 2.16 -7.64
C ALA A 72 -0.17 1.02 -7.59
N ILE A 73 0.04 0.03 -6.71
CA ILE A 73 -0.91 -1.08 -6.49
C ILE A 73 -2.24 -0.55 -5.97
N THR A 74 -2.22 0.33 -4.98
CA THR A 74 -3.46 0.92 -4.41
C THR A 74 -4.29 1.61 -5.51
N ILE A 75 -3.63 2.35 -6.40
CA ILE A 75 -4.30 3.01 -7.53
C ILE A 75 -4.86 1.96 -8.52
N LEU A 76 -4.07 0.93 -8.86
CA LEU A 76 -4.50 -0.15 -9.74
C LEU A 76 -5.66 -0.96 -9.17
N ASP A 77 -5.76 -1.13 -7.84
CA ASP A 77 -6.87 -1.79 -7.18
C ASP A 77 -8.16 -0.97 -7.29
N ILE A 78 -8.05 0.36 -7.27
CA ILE A 78 -9.20 1.27 -7.30
C ILE A 78 -9.71 1.48 -8.73
N ILE A 79 -8.82 1.59 -9.72
CA ILE A 79 -9.16 1.93 -11.12
C ILE A 79 -10.31 1.10 -11.70
N PRO A 80 -10.34 -0.25 -11.56
CA PRO A 80 -11.40 -1.09 -12.12
C PRO A 80 -12.81 -0.77 -11.59
N TYR A 81 -12.89 -0.16 -10.41
CA TYR A 81 -14.15 0.16 -9.74
C TYR A 81 -14.65 1.57 -10.03
N ILE A 82 -13.83 2.44 -10.64
CA ILE A 82 -14.21 3.78 -11.08
C ILE A 82 -15.35 3.75 -12.12
N PRO A 83 -15.30 2.92 -13.17
CA PRO A 83 -16.39 2.85 -14.15
C PRO A 83 -17.63 2.10 -13.63
N GLY A 84 -17.58 1.48 -12.45
CA GLY A 84 -18.68 0.71 -11.84
C GLY A 84 -19.88 1.52 -11.34
N ARG A 85 -20.17 2.69 -11.92
CA ARG A 85 -21.48 3.36 -11.78
C ARG A 85 -22.51 2.70 -12.72
N VAL A 86 -22.80 1.42 -12.53
CA VAL A 86 -23.96 0.76 -13.15
C VAL A 86 -24.62 -0.13 -12.13
#